data_AF-A0A2D5AKJ6-F1
#
_entry.id   AF-A0A2D5AKJ6-F1
#
_cell.length_a   1.000
_cell.length_b   1.000
_cell.length_c   1.000
_cell.angle_alpha   90.00
_cell.angle_beta   90.00
_cell.angle_gamma   90.00
#
_symmetry.space_group_name_H-M   'P 1'
#
loop_
_entity.id
_entity.type
_entity.pdbx_description
1 polymer ?
#
loop_
_entity_poly.entity_id
_entity_poly.type
_entity_poly.pdbx_seq_one_letter_code
_entity_poly.pdbx_strand_id
1 'polypeptide(L)' 'RRTNRYWMGSVLESSQEYPERLDWSRSFVDDYKNITVEEVNSLAKEYLSSDTMVAIVITPEA' A
#
# COMPACT_ATOMS: atom_id res chain seq x y z
N ARG A 1 -10.11 22.27 -15.79
CA ARG A 1 -8.62 22.27 -15.66
C ARG A 1 -8.15 20.85 -15.85
N ARG A 2 -7.11 20.60 -16.66
CA ARG A 2 -6.47 19.28 -16.72
C ARG A 2 -5.57 19.13 -15.49
N THR A 3 -5.73 18.07 -14.72
CA THR A 3 -4.95 17.79 -13.51
C THR A 3 -4.09 16.55 -13.75
N ASN A 4 -2.77 16.71 -13.79
CA ASN A 4 -1.82 15.62 -14.03
C ASN A 4 -1.07 15.19 -12.77
N ARG A 5 -1.64 15.47 -11.59
CA ARG A 5 -0.96 15.33 -10.31
C ARG A 5 -0.55 13.88 -10.03
N TYR A 6 -1.43 12.93 -10.35
CA TYR A 6 -1.15 11.50 -10.18
C TYR A 6 0.06 11.03 -10.99
N TRP A 7 0.16 11.41 -12.27
CA TRP A 7 1.30 10.99 -13.09
C TRP A 7 2.59 11.65 -12.63
N MET A 8 2.59 12.96 -12.34
CA MET A 8 3.81 13.67 -11.94
C MET A 8 4.30 13.30 -10.54
N GLY A 9 3.40 13.10 -9.57
CA GLY A 9 3.73 12.89 -8.16
C GLY A 9 3.46 11.48 -7.65
N SER A 10 3.28 10.51 -8.54
CA SER A 10 3.13 9.10 -8.13
C SER A 10 3.76 8.18 -9.18
N VAL A 11 3.30 8.24 -10.43
CA VAL A 11 3.76 7.28 -11.46
C VAL A 11 5.17 7.59 -11.96
N LEU A 12 5.42 8.83 -12.38
CA LEU A 12 6.71 9.26 -12.94
C LEU A 12 7.73 9.57 -11.85
N GLU A 13 7.26 9.94 -10.66
CA GLU A 13 8.11 10.16 -9.50
C GLU A 13 8.92 8.89 -9.22
N SER A 14 10.24 9.02 -9.18
CA SER A 14 11.21 7.94 -8.94
C SER A 14 11.08 6.71 -9.86
N SER A 15 10.37 6.81 -10.98
CA SER A 15 10.23 5.70 -11.96
C SER A 15 11.56 5.27 -12.60
N GLN A 16 12.60 6.11 -12.51
CA GLN A 16 13.95 5.73 -12.92
C GLN A 16 14.60 4.73 -11.95
N GLU A 17 14.27 4.82 -10.66
CA GLU A 17 14.76 3.91 -9.62
C GLU A 17 13.83 2.69 -9.46
N TYR A 18 12.53 2.89 -9.67
CA TYR A 18 11.47 1.88 -9.55
C TYR A 18 10.67 1.78 -10.87
N PRO A 19 11.23 1.17 -11.93
CA PRO A 19 10.58 1.09 -13.24
C PRO A 19 9.23 0.37 -13.21
N GLU A 20 9.01 -0.53 -12.26
CA GLU A 20 7.76 -1.27 -12.05
C GLU A 20 6.55 -0.34 -11.78
N ARG A 21 6.77 0.89 -11.30
CA ARG A 21 5.71 1.90 -11.14
C ARG A 21 4.98 2.19 -12.45
N LEU A 22 5.68 2.13 -13.59
CA LEU A 22 5.06 2.33 -14.90
C LEU A 22 4.11 1.20 -15.25
N ASP A 23 4.49 -0.04 -14.96
CA ASP A 23 3.65 -1.21 -15.23
C ASP A 23 2.47 -1.30 -14.26
N TRP A 24 2.68 -1.03 -12.96
CA TRP A 24 1.59 -0.97 -11.98
C TRP A 24 0.54 0.06 -12.35
N SER A 25 0.93 1.23 -12.87
CA SER A 25 -0.05 2.26 -13.29
C SER A 25 -1.03 1.76 -14.35
N ARG A 26 -0.69 0.68 -15.07
CA ARG A 26 -1.52 0.06 -16.12
C ARG A 26 -2.45 -1.03 -15.58
N SER A 27 -2.11 -1.69 -14.48
CA SER A 27 -2.87 -2.84 -13.94
C SER A 27 -3.53 -2.60 -12.59
N PHE A 28 -3.09 -1.61 -11.79
CA PHE A 28 -3.45 -1.51 -10.37
C PHE A 28 -4.95 -1.40 -10.09
N VAL A 29 -5.73 -0.82 -11.02
CA VAL A 29 -7.18 -0.75 -10.91
C VAL A 29 -7.82 -2.13 -10.98
N ASP A 30 -7.32 -3.00 -11.87
CA ASP A 30 -7.81 -4.36 -11.99
C ASP A 30 -7.26 -5.25 -10.87
N ASP A 31 -6.01 -5.00 -10.43
CA ASP A 31 -5.44 -5.66 -9.26
C ASP A 31 -6.30 -5.43 -8.01
N TYR A 32 -6.78 -4.19 -7.78
CA TYR A 32 -7.69 -3.90 -6.66
C TYR A 32 -9.03 -4.63 -6.75
N LYS A 33 -9.58 -4.84 -7.95
CA LYS A 33 -10.84 -5.57 -8.12
C LYS A 33 -10.69 -7.06 -7.85
N ASN A 34 -9.47 -7.59 -8.03
CA ASN A 34 -9.17 -9.00 -7.89
C ASN A 34 -8.76 -9.39 -6.47
N ILE A 35 -8.65 -8.45 -5.53
CA ILE A 35 -8.32 -8.74 -4.13
C ILE A 35 -9.40 -9.66 -3.52
N THR A 36 -8.95 -10.77 -2.92
CA THR A 36 -9.82 -11.72 -2.23
C THR A 36 -9.70 -11.63 -0.71
N VAL A 37 -10.76 -12.04 0.00
CA VAL A 37 -10.78 -12.07 1.47
C VAL A 37 -9.80 -13.12 1.99
N GLU A 38 -9.66 -14.22 1.27
CA GLU A 38 -8.75 -15.32 1.57
C GLU A 38 -7.28 -14.87 1.54
N GLU A 39 -6.88 -14.11 0.51
CA GLU A 39 -5.53 -13.54 0.41
C GLU A 39 -5.25 -12.54 1.54
N VAL A 40 -6.19 -11.63 1.81
CA VAL A 40 -6.04 -10.63 2.88
C VAL A 40 -5.87 -11.31 4.24
N ASN A 41 -6.70 -12.31 4.55
CA ASN A 41 -6.60 -13.04 5.81
C ASN A 41 -5.30 -13.85 5.91
N SER A 42 -4.79 -14.37 4.79
CA SER A 42 -3.53 -15.10 4.75
C SER A 42 -2.35 -14.18 5.05
N LEU A 43 -2.30 -13.01 4.40
CA LEU A 43 -1.29 -11.98 4.65
C LEU A 43 -1.36 -11.42 6.08
N ALA A 44 -2.57 -11.23 6.62
CA ALA A 44 -2.73 -10.78 8.00
C ALA A 44 -2.11 -11.77 9.00
N LYS A 45 -2.26 -13.08 8.78
CA LYS A 45 -1.63 -14.09 9.64
C LYS A 45 -0.11 -14.10 9.54
N GLU A 46 0.43 -13.83 8.36
CA GLU A 46 1.87 -13.80 8.11
C GLU A 46 2.54 -12.57 8.75
N TYR A 47 1.96 -11.38 8.55
CA TYR A 47 2.61 -10.12 8.90
C TYR A 47 2.12 -9.47 10.19
N LEU A 48 0.91 -9.79 10.66
CA LEU A 48 0.32 -9.18 11.87
C LEU A 48 0.30 -10.16 13.05
N SER A 49 1.40 -10.87 13.26
CA SER A 49 1.53 -11.83 14.36
C SER A 49 1.69 -11.13 15.71
N SER A 50 1.19 -11.75 16.77
CA SER A 50 1.37 -11.27 18.16
C SER A 50 2.85 -11.22 18.57
N ASP A 51 3.68 -12.08 17.98
CA ASP A 51 5.09 -12.23 18.34
C ASP A 51 5.92 -11.00 17.98
N THR A 52 5.46 -10.22 17.00
CA THR A 52 6.11 -8.98 16.55
C THR A 52 5.27 -7.73 16.88
N MET A 53 4.16 -7.90 17.60
CA MET A 53 3.24 -6.82 17.94
C MET A 53 3.79 -5.95 19.08
N VAL A 54 3.89 -4.64 18.83
CA VAL A 54 4.21 -3.64 19.86
C VAL A 54 3.07 -2.63 19.94
N ALA A 55 2.50 -2.46 21.13
CA ALA A 55 1.46 -1.46 21.39
C ALA A 55 1.97 -0.46 22.44
N ILE A 56 1.87 0.84 22.13
CA ILE A 56 2.23 1.93 23.04
C ILE A 56 0.97 2.75 23.30
N VAL A 57 0.58 2.88 24.56
CA VAL A 57 -0.60 3.65 24.99
C VAL A 57 -0.14 4.75 25.94
N ILE A 58 -0.50 6.00 25.63
CA ILE A 58 -0.19 7.17 26.46
C ILE A 58 -1.48 7.59 27.17
N THR A 59 -1.44 7.62 28.50
CA THR A 59 -2.56 8.04 29.36
C THR A 59 -2.20 9.32 30.12
N PRO A 60 -3.18 10.17 30.45
CA PRO A 60 -2.94 11.36 31.26
C PRO A 60 -2.44 10.99 32.67
N GLU A 61 -1.72 11.93 33.29
CA GLU A 61 -1.36 11.87 34.71
C GLU A 61 -2.62 12.13 35.56
N ALA A 62 -2.74 11.41 36.69
CA ALA A 62 -3.93 11.41 37.55
C ALA A 62 -4.22 12.74 38.24
#